data_AF-A0A087G9C6-F1
#
_entry.id   AF-A0A087G9C6-F1
#
_cell.length_a   1.000
_cell.length_b   1.000
_cell.length_c   1.000
_cell.angle_alpha   90.00
_cell.angle_beta   90.00
_cell.angle_gamma   90.00
#
_symmetry.space_group_name_H-M   'P 1'
#
loop_
_entity.id
_entity.type
_entity.pdbx_description
1 polymer ?
#
loop_
_entity_poly.entity_id
_entity_poly.type
_entity_poly.pdbx_seq_one_letter_code
_entity_poly.pdbx_strand_id
1 'polypeptide(L)'
;MSHLFFHCIFTQSVWSLAPFKEQLDSLTLQDILAGLLASKELICLPPTGIVPRPLFSWICWGLWTARNNKIFNNRFFTAEETLTKALQDSREWLMTQESDSIEAAINTDQDPDP
;
A
#
# COMPACT_ATOMS: atom_id res chain seq x y z
N MET A 1 7.61 4.53 -16.90
CA MET A 1 6.53 4.51 -15.89
C MET A 1 7.03 4.86 -14.47
N SER A 2 8.32 4.82 -14.19
CA SER A 2 8.93 5.22 -12.91
C SER A 2 8.56 6.64 -12.44
N HIS A 3 8.47 7.60 -13.37
CA HIS A 3 8.07 8.96 -13.04
C HIS A 3 6.69 9.08 -12.35
N LEU A 4 5.75 8.19 -12.70
CA LEU A 4 4.42 8.14 -12.07
C LEU A 4 4.53 7.70 -10.60
N PHE A 5 5.34 6.67 -10.35
CA PHE A 5 5.39 6.00 -9.06
C PHE A 5 6.46 6.55 -8.13
N PHE A 6 7.45 7.32 -8.60
CA PHE A 6 8.59 7.68 -7.75
C PHE A 6 9.14 9.10 -7.93
N HIS A 7 9.13 9.66 -9.15
CA HIS A 7 9.98 10.83 -9.43
C HIS A 7 9.27 12.19 -9.42
N CYS A 8 7.96 12.26 -9.60
CA CYS A 8 7.28 13.56 -9.57
C CYS A 8 7.12 14.09 -8.14
N ILE A 9 7.05 15.42 -7.97
CA ILE A 9 6.98 16.09 -6.65
C ILE A 9 5.80 15.57 -5.81
N PHE A 10 4.65 15.39 -6.44
CA PHE A 10 3.47 14.82 -5.80
C PHE A 10 3.77 13.44 -5.21
N THR A 11 4.39 12.56 -6.00
CA THR A 11 4.70 11.21 -5.57
C THR A 11 5.79 11.16 -4.49
N GLN A 12 6.82 11.99 -4.60
CA GLN A 12 7.83 12.14 -3.55
C GLN A 12 7.19 12.57 -2.23
N SER A 13 6.23 13.49 -2.28
CA SER A 13 5.48 13.93 -1.10
C SER A 13 4.72 12.77 -0.46
N VAL A 14 4.03 11.94 -1.25
CA VAL A 14 3.33 10.73 -0.75
C VAL A 14 4.30 9.77 -0.06
N TRP A 15 5.46 9.48 -0.66
CA TRP A 15 6.45 8.58 -0.06
C TRP A 15 7.09 9.17 1.22
N SER A 16 7.32 10.48 1.27
CA SER A 16 7.87 11.14 2.45
C SER A 16 6.93 11.12 3.66
N LEU A 17 5.61 11.08 3.41
CA LEU A 17 4.58 10.99 4.44
C LEU A 17 4.34 9.55 4.90
N ALA A 18 4.78 8.56 4.12
CA ALA A 18 4.51 7.16 4.42
C ALA A 18 5.15 6.75 5.76
N PRO A 19 4.44 6.00 6.62
CA PRO A 19 4.86 5.71 8.00
C PRO A 19 5.90 4.58 8.06
N PHE A 20 6.96 4.69 7.27
CA PHE A 20 8.12 3.79 7.31
C PHE A 20 9.16 4.32 8.29
N LYS A 21 9.83 3.41 9.00
CA LYS A 21 10.92 3.74 9.94
C LYS A 21 12.07 4.44 9.21
N GLU A 22 12.40 3.92 8.04
CA GLU A 22 13.37 4.50 7.12
C GLU A 22 12.61 4.96 5.89
N GLN A 23 12.81 6.22 5.49
CA GLN A 23 12.17 6.74 4.30
C GLN A 23 12.76 6.06 3.06
N LEU A 24 11.86 5.63 2.18
CA LEU A 24 12.24 5.08 0.90
C LEU A 24 12.74 6.22 0.00
N ASP A 25 14.00 6.14 -0.44
CA ASP A 25 14.55 7.09 -1.41
C ASP A 25 13.93 6.81 -2.79
N SER A 26 12.80 7.48 -3.06
CA SER A 26 12.05 7.26 -4.29
C SER A 26 12.84 7.66 -5.54
N LEU A 27 13.81 8.57 -5.44
CA LEU A 27 14.60 9.02 -6.59
C LEU A 27 15.57 7.95 -7.09
N THR A 28 16.00 7.06 -6.20
CA THR A 28 16.89 5.94 -6.55
C THR A 28 16.17 4.81 -7.29
N LEU A 29 14.84 4.72 -7.16
CA LEU A 29 14.05 3.65 -7.75
C LEU A 29 13.75 3.92 -9.23
N GLN A 30 14.25 3.04 -10.10
CA GLN A 30 14.09 3.15 -11.55
C GLN A 30 12.92 2.33 -12.11
N ASP A 31 12.44 1.35 -11.35
CA ASP A 31 11.27 0.56 -11.71
C ASP A 31 10.51 0.06 -10.46
N ILE A 32 9.30 -0.46 -10.70
CA ILE A 32 8.39 -0.91 -9.64
C ILE A 32 8.92 -2.19 -8.97
N LEU A 33 9.64 -3.04 -9.71
CA LEU A 33 10.15 -4.31 -9.19
C LEU A 33 11.26 -4.04 -8.16
N ALA A 34 12.18 -3.14 -8.46
CA ALA A 34 13.20 -2.65 -7.55
C ALA A 34 12.56 -2.06 -6.28
N GLY A 35 11.51 -1.24 -6.43
CA GLY A 35 10.75 -0.72 -5.30
C GLY A 35 10.07 -1.81 -4.46
N LEU A 36 9.49 -2.82 -5.11
CA LEU A 36 8.86 -3.96 -4.44
C LEU A 36 9.87 -4.84 -3.71
N LEU A 37 11.08 -5.01 -4.24
CA LEU A 37 12.16 -5.72 -3.56
C LEU A 37 12.66 -4.91 -2.35
N ALA A 38 12.85 -3.60 -2.51
CA ALA A 38 13.25 -2.71 -1.42
C ALA A 38 12.20 -2.66 -0.30
N SER A 39 10.91 -2.76 -0.64
CA SER A 39 9.83 -2.73 0.36
C SER A 39 9.82 -3.90 1.34
N LYS A 40 10.58 -4.98 1.04
CA LYS A 40 10.76 -6.12 1.96
C LYS A 40 11.54 -5.74 3.22
N GLU A 41 12.48 -4.80 3.08
CA GLU A 41 13.35 -4.35 4.17
C GLU A 41 12.74 -3.17 4.94
N LEU A 42 11.65 -2.58 4.43
CA LEU A 42 10.95 -1.51 5.12
C LEU A 42 10.28 -2.03 6.39
N ILE A 43 10.18 -1.16 7.40
CA ILE A 43 9.47 -1.43 8.65
C ILE A 43 8.42 -0.34 8.81
N CYS A 44 7.15 -0.72 8.95
CA CYS A 44 6.09 0.23 9.28
C CYS A 44 6.14 0.57 10.77
N LEU A 45 6.11 1.86 11.10
CA LEU A 45 6.16 2.32 12.47
C LEU A 45 4.83 1.99 13.19
N PRO A 46 4.86 1.42 14.41
CA PRO A 46 3.69 1.40 15.29
C PRO A 46 3.16 2.83 15.48
N PRO A 47 1.84 3.09 15.54
CA PRO A 47 0.71 2.18 15.77
C PRO A 47 -0.03 1.72 14.49
N THR A 48 0.59 1.82 13.30
CA THR A 48 -0.14 1.55 12.05
C THR A 48 -0.69 0.13 11.95
N GLY A 49 -0.01 -0.87 12.53
CA GLY A 49 -0.48 -2.27 12.53
C GLY A 49 -0.54 -2.89 11.13
N ILE A 50 0.16 -2.31 10.15
CA ILE A 50 0.16 -2.73 8.75
C ILE A 50 1.53 -3.32 8.40
N VAL A 51 1.54 -4.39 7.63
CA VAL A 51 2.78 -4.97 7.10
C VAL A 51 3.31 -4.10 5.95
N PRO A 52 4.63 -3.83 5.88
CA PRO A 52 5.26 -2.95 4.87
C PRO A 52 4.94 -3.30 3.41
N ARG A 53 4.90 -4.60 3.11
CA ARG A 53 4.74 -5.11 1.74
C ARG A 53 3.35 -4.79 1.16
N PRO A 54 2.23 -5.09 1.85
CA PRO A 54 0.92 -4.57 1.46
C PRO A 54 0.92 -3.06 1.25
N LEU A 55 1.47 -2.29 2.20
CA LEU A 55 1.39 -0.83 2.16
C LEU A 55 2.08 -0.23 0.94
N PHE A 56 3.27 -0.72 0.56
CA PHE A 56 3.95 -0.28 -0.67
C PHE A 56 3.05 -0.45 -1.90
N SER A 57 2.42 -1.62 -2.04
CA SER A 57 1.52 -1.91 -3.16
C SER A 57 0.30 -1.00 -3.15
N TRP A 58 -0.30 -0.73 -1.98
CA TRP A 58 -1.44 0.16 -1.84
C TRP A 58 -1.10 1.63 -2.13
N ILE A 59 0.11 2.09 -1.77
CA ILE A 59 0.59 3.42 -2.16
C ILE A 59 0.74 3.51 -3.68
N CYS A 60 1.37 2.52 -4.32
CA CYS A 60 1.46 2.45 -5.78
C CYS A 60 0.08 2.49 -6.44
N TRP A 61 -0.88 1.72 -5.92
CA TRP A 61 -2.26 1.73 -6.40
C TRP A 61 -2.93 3.10 -6.25
N GLY A 62 -2.76 3.75 -5.09
CA GLY A 62 -3.27 5.10 -4.84
C GLY A 62 -2.70 6.13 -5.82
N LEU A 63 -1.40 6.10 -6.07
CA LEU A 63 -0.73 7.00 -7.03
C LEU A 63 -1.25 6.81 -8.47
N TRP A 64 -1.42 5.55 -8.89
CA TRP A 64 -2.00 5.24 -10.19
C TRP A 64 -3.45 5.75 -10.30
N THR A 65 -4.24 5.52 -9.27
CA THR A 65 -5.65 5.96 -9.20
C THR A 65 -5.78 7.48 -9.21
N ALA A 66 -4.92 8.19 -8.47
CA ALA A 66 -4.90 9.65 -8.46
C ALA A 66 -4.57 10.21 -9.85
N ARG A 67 -3.59 9.64 -10.55
CA ARG A 67 -3.24 10.04 -11.91
C ARG A 67 -4.37 9.78 -12.90
N ASN A 68 -5.04 8.63 -12.81
CA ASN A 68 -6.16 8.32 -13.70
C ASN A 68 -7.34 9.26 -13.47
N ASN A 69 -7.67 9.56 -12.21
CA ASN A 69 -8.71 10.54 -11.89
C ASN A 69 -8.38 11.94 -12.41
N LYS A 70 -7.12 12.35 -12.36
CA LYS A 70 -6.68 13.62 -12.97
C LYS A 70 -6.92 13.63 -14.49
N ILE A 71 -6.57 12.54 -15.18
CA ILE A 71 -6.66 12.45 -16.65
C ILE A 71 -8.11 12.35 -17.12
N PHE A 72 -8.91 11.48 -16.49
CA PHE A 72 -10.24 11.12 -16.99
C PHE A 72 -11.37 11.90 -16.32
N ASN A 73 -11.18 12.35 -15.07
CA ASN A 73 -12.24 12.96 -14.27
C ASN A 73 -11.93 14.42 -13.87
N ASN A 74 -10.77 14.96 -14.27
CA ASN A 74 -10.26 16.27 -13.84
C ASN A 74 -10.30 16.46 -12.30
N ARG A 75 -10.08 15.37 -11.55
CA ARG A 75 -10.04 15.37 -10.08
C ARG A 75 -8.60 15.28 -9.59
N PHE A 76 -8.30 16.07 -8.57
CA PHE A 76 -6.98 16.12 -7.95
C PHE A 76 -7.08 15.59 -6.52
N PHE A 77 -6.04 14.90 -6.10
CA PHE A 77 -5.88 14.44 -4.72
C PHE A 77 -4.57 14.98 -4.18
N THR A 78 -4.58 15.32 -2.90
CA THR A 78 -3.38 15.67 -2.14
C THR A 78 -2.56 14.42 -1.80
N ALA A 79 -1.32 14.63 -1.38
CA ALA A 79 -0.46 13.53 -0.98
C ALA A 79 -1.03 12.81 0.26
N GLU A 80 -1.56 13.60 1.19
CA GLU A 80 -2.22 13.16 2.43
C GLU A 80 -3.47 12.34 2.14
N GLU A 81 -4.35 12.78 1.25
CA GLU A 81 -5.55 12.01 0.85
C GLU A 81 -5.17 10.68 0.20
N THR A 82 -4.18 10.71 -0.69
CA THR A 82 -3.69 9.51 -1.39
C THR A 82 -3.12 8.49 -0.42
N LEU A 83 -2.27 8.94 0.51
CA LEU A 83 -1.66 8.07 1.52
C LEU A 83 -2.70 7.56 2.53
N THR A 84 -3.60 8.43 2.99
CA THR A 84 -4.66 8.05 3.94
C THR A 84 -5.52 6.95 3.37
N LYS A 85 -5.93 7.08 2.09
CA LYS A 85 -6.71 6.04 1.41
C LYS A 85 -5.92 4.74 1.28
N ALA A 86 -4.64 4.80 0.92
CA ALA A 86 -3.77 3.62 0.85
C ALA A 86 -3.63 2.91 2.20
N LEU A 87 -3.51 3.66 3.30
CA LEU A 87 -3.44 3.10 4.66
C LEU A 87 -4.77 2.46 5.08
N GLN A 88 -5.90 3.08 4.76
CA GLN A 88 -7.23 2.53 5.01
C GLN A 88 -7.42 1.22 4.25
N ASP A 89 -7.18 1.22 2.94
CA ASP A 89 -7.36 0.05 2.08
C ASP A 89 -6.44 -1.10 2.49
N SER A 90 -5.19 -0.78 2.84
CA SER A 90 -4.25 -1.77 3.34
C SER A 90 -4.68 -2.40 4.66
N ARG A 91 -5.31 -1.62 5.55
CA ARG A 91 -5.81 -2.12 6.83
C ARG A 91 -7.05 -2.97 6.63
N GLU A 92 -8.01 -2.48 5.86
CA GLU A 92 -9.25 -3.20 5.54
C GLU A 92 -8.93 -4.56 4.90
N TRP A 93 -8.01 -4.58 3.93
CA TRP A 93 -7.57 -5.82 3.31
C TRP A 93 -6.94 -6.79 4.31
N LEU A 94 -6.08 -6.31 5.22
CA LEU A 94 -5.45 -7.16 6.23
C LEU A 94 -6.49 -7.79 7.18
N MET A 95 -7.46 -6.98 7.63
CA MET A 95 -8.54 -7.45 8.52
C MET A 95 -9.41 -8.52 7.86
N THR A 96 -9.72 -8.39 6.57
CA THR A 96 -10.47 -9.40 5.82
C THR A 96 -9.69 -10.71 5.70
N GLN A 97 -8.37 -10.65 5.47
CA GLN A 97 -7.55 -11.86 5.40
C GLN A 97 -7.51 -12.61 6.74
N GLU A 98 -7.54 -11.89 7.86
CA GLU A 98 -7.61 -12.48 9.21
C GLU A 98 -8.98 -13.15 9.45
N SER A 99 -10.09 -12.52 9.05
CA SER A 99 -11.42 -13.13 9.18
C SER A 99 -11.55 -14.40 8.34
N ASP A 100 -11.06 -14.40 7.10
CA ASP A 100 -11.13 -15.56 6.20
C ASP A 100 -10.30 -16.74 6.76
N SER A 101 -9.16 -16.43 7.38
CA SER A 101 -8.30 -17.44 8.01
C SER A 101 -8.98 -18.08 9.23
N ILE A 102 -9.73 -17.29 10.01
CA ILE A 102 -10.51 -17.78 11.16
C ILE A 102 -11.68 -18.64 10.67
N GLU A 103 -12.40 -18.20 9.65
CA GLU A 103 -13.52 -18.94 9.07
C GLU A 103 -13.06 -20.28 8.48
N ALA A 104 -11.93 -20.29 7.77
CA ALA A 104 -11.33 -21.53 7.27
C ALA A 104 -10.93 -22.49 8.39
N ALA A 105 -10.35 -21.99 9.49
CA ALA A 105 -9.99 -22.82 10.64
C ALA A 105 -11.21 -23.46 11.30
N ILE A 106 -12.29 -22.70 11.52
CA ILE A 106 -13.55 -23.20 12.11
C ILE A 106 -14.20 -24.29 11.23
N ASN A 107 -14.19 -24.10 9.91
CA ASN A 107 -14.79 -25.04 8.96
C ASN A 107 -13.97 -26.33 8.78
N THR A 108 -12.70 -26.36 9.19
CA THR A 108 -11.84 -27.56 9.08
C THR A 108 -12.02 -28.52 10.27
N ASP A 109 -12.54 -28.03 11.41
CA ASP A 109 -12.82 -28.84 12.61
C ASP A 109 -14.21 -29.54 12.57
N GLN A 110 -15.03 -29.27 11.55
CA GLN A 110 -16.22 -30.08 11.26
C GLN A 110 -15.84 -31.25 10.32
N ASP A 111 -15.33 -32.34 10.90
CA ASP A 111 -15.30 -33.63 10.21
C ASP A 111 -16.73 -34.01 9.77
N PRO A 112 -16.94 -34.59 8.57
CA PRO A 112 -18.25 -35.11 8.19
C PRO A 112 -18.60 -36.29 9.11
N ASP A 113 -19.73 -36.18 9.80
CA ASP A 113 -20.34 -37.28 10.57
C ASP A 113 -20.51 -38.52 9.66
N PRO A 114 -20.29 -39.77 10.15
CA PRO A 114 -20.21 -40.98 9.33
C PRO A 114 -21.44 -41.30 8.46
#